data_AF-A0AAP0B954-F1
#
_entry.id   AF-A0AAP0B954-F1
#
_cell.length_a   1.000
_cell.length_b   1.000
_cell.length_c   1.000
_cell.angle_alpha   90.00
_cell.angle_beta   90.00
_cell.angle_gamma   90.00
#
_symmetry.space_group_name_H-M   'P 1'
#
loop_
_entity.id
_entity.type
_entity.pdbx_description
1 polymer ?
#
loop_
_entity_poly.entity_id
_entity_poly.type
_entity_poly.pdbx_seq_one_letter_code
_entity_poly.pdbx_strand_id
1 'polypeptide(L)'
;MAAAAPHALVFPFPAQSHIMSLLELSHCLLERGIKITFLNTEFNHFRLLAALPEKQGAAAAALRMADGIRLAAIPDGMTPTDDRNDLGRLIRSMMTEMPEFLEEFIAGNAGEVDGEERFTWFVADESMAWALAVAKKAGLRSAVYFPASAAVLAGSLSIPKLIEDGVIDEEGAPKEHKMFQLIPEMPPMDPTQLSWNCFNDPKKNLMFFRLLSKNIETVVPIAELILCNTFHELEKPVFSYAPNIIPVGPLLAGSRPQKTFGNFWVQETGCIEWLDRQPKNSVIYVAFGSFTVFNQHQFQELAVALELTGRPFLWVVRPGLSNVDDEIHE
;
A
#
# COMPACT_ATOMS: atom_id res chain seq x y z
N MET A 1 -24.94 15.79 25.97
CA MET A 1 -24.63 14.44 25.45
C MET A 1 -23.18 14.47 24.98
N ALA A 2 -22.35 13.50 25.38
CA ALA A 2 -21.02 13.37 24.80
C ALA A 2 -21.17 13.09 23.30
N ALA A 3 -20.36 13.72 22.45
CA ALA A 3 -20.35 13.42 21.02
C ALA A 3 -19.94 11.95 20.82
N ALA A 4 -20.62 11.23 19.93
CA ALA A 4 -20.25 9.86 19.59
C ALA A 4 -18.81 9.82 19.06
N ALA A 5 -18.05 8.79 19.44
CA ALA A 5 -16.68 8.61 18.97
C ALA A 5 -16.65 8.52 17.43
N PRO A 6 -15.69 9.18 16.75
CA PRO A 6 -15.56 9.06 15.30
C PRO A 6 -15.38 7.61 14.89
N HIS A 7 -16.02 7.22 13.79
CA HIS A 7 -15.84 5.91 13.17
C HIS A 7 -15.28 6.09 11.76
N ALA A 8 -14.10 5.53 11.51
CA ALA A 8 -13.43 5.53 10.23
C ALA A 8 -13.62 4.19 9.50
N LEU A 9 -14.06 4.27 8.24
CA LEU A 9 -13.97 3.18 7.27
C LEU A 9 -12.62 3.31 6.56
N VAL A 10 -11.77 2.30 6.70
CA VAL A 10 -10.39 2.30 6.19
C VAL A 10 -10.28 1.32 5.03
N PHE A 11 -9.74 1.77 3.90
CA PHE A 11 -9.74 1.01 2.65
C PHE A 11 -8.34 0.99 1.99
N PRO A 12 -7.58 -0.11 2.15
CA PRO A 12 -6.22 -0.23 1.61
C PRO A 12 -6.24 -0.60 0.13
N PHE A 13 -5.13 -0.32 -0.56
CA PHE A 13 -4.83 -1.02 -1.81
C PHE A 13 -4.62 -2.52 -1.51
N PRO A 14 -5.17 -3.45 -2.31
CA PRO A 14 -5.16 -4.89 -2.02
C PRO A 14 -3.80 -5.58 -2.24
N ALA A 15 -2.72 -4.98 -1.74
CA ALA A 15 -1.39 -5.55 -1.66
C ALA A 15 -0.92 -5.62 -0.20
N GLN A 16 -0.11 -6.63 0.13
CA GLN A 16 0.25 -6.94 1.52
C GLN A 16 0.89 -5.76 2.25
N SER A 17 1.88 -5.10 1.63
CA SER A 17 2.58 -3.98 2.25
C SER A 17 1.66 -2.79 2.52
N HIS A 18 0.70 -2.53 1.62
CA HIS A 18 -0.29 -1.46 1.78
C HIS A 18 -1.26 -1.77 2.93
N ILE A 19 -1.77 -3.00 2.98
CA ILE A 19 -2.66 -3.47 4.05
C ILE A 19 -1.96 -3.38 5.41
N MET A 20 -0.76 -3.95 5.55
CA MET A 20 0.00 -3.93 6.81
C MET A 20 0.25 -2.50 7.29
N SER A 21 0.71 -1.64 6.38
CA SER A 21 1.03 -0.25 6.66
C SER A 21 -0.19 0.54 7.13
N LEU A 22 -1.33 0.40 6.44
CA LEU A 22 -2.56 1.11 6.79
C LEU A 22 -3.25 0.50 8.03
N LEU A 23 -3.05 -0.79 8.30
CA LEU A 23 -3.50 -1.45 9.53
C LEU A 23 -2.78 -0.89 10.77
N GLU A 24 -1.48 -0.61 10.68
CA GLU A 24 -0.75 0.04 11.77
C GLU A 24 -1.24 1.47 12.04
N LEU A 25 -1.55 2.24 10.99
CA LEU A 25 -2.22 3.53 11.15
C LEU A 25 -3.56 3.33 11.88
N SER A 26 -4.32 2.33 11.48
CA SER A 26 -5.61 2.02 12.09
C SER A 26 -5.50 1.70 13.57
N HIS A 27 -4.49 0.95 14.00
CA HIS A 27 -4.22 0.73 15.42
C HIS A 27 -3.86 2.02 16.16
N CYS A 28 -3.04 2.90 15.55
CA CYS A 28 -2.70 4.19 16.12
C CYS A 28 -3.92 5.09 16.33
N LEU A 29 -4.88 5.04 15.40
CA LEU A 29 -6.15 5.78 15.47
C LEU A 29 -7.08 5.16 16.52
N LEU A 30 -7.16 3.83 16.59
CA LEU A 30 -7.94 3.11 17.58
C LEU A 30 -7.53 3.46 19.02
N GLU A 31 -6.23 3.51 19.29
CA GLU A 31 -5.69 3.92 20.60
C GLU A 31 -6.03 5.35 20.98
N ARG A 32 -6.39 6.19 20.01
CA ARG A 32 -6.84 7.58 20.20
C ARG A 32 -8.36 7.69 20.30
N GLY A 33 -9.07 6.56 20.39
CA GLY A 33 -10.51 6.50 20.58
C GLY A 33 -11.33 6.57 19.29
N ILE A 34 -10.71 6.39 18.12
CA ILE A 34 -11.43 6.33 16.84
C ILE A 34 -11.84 4.88 16.57
N LYS A 35 -13.14 4.62 16.37
CA LYS A 35 -13.61 3.28 15.95
C LYS A 35 -13.14 3.02 14.52
N ILE A 36 -12.69 1.81 14.24
CA ILE A 36 -12.18 1.42 12.92
C ILE A 36 -13.00 0.27 12.36
N THR A 37 -13.48 0.45 11.13
CA THR A 37 -13.82 -0.68 10.23
C THR A 37 -12.78 -0.72 9.12
N PHE A 38 -12.02 -1.80 9.05
CA PHE A 38 -11.01 -2.04 8.02
C PHE A 38 -11.60 -2.93 6.93
N LEU A 39 -11.85 -2.33 5.78
CA LEU A 39 -12.50 -2.93 4.64
C LEU A 39 -11.45 -3.53 3.70
N ASN A 40 -11.52 -4.83 3.43
CA ASN A 40 -10.67 -5.51 2.47
C ASN A 40 -11.45 -5.88 1.20
N THR A 41 -10.74 -6.35 0.17
CA THR A 41 -11.37 -7.22 -0.82
C THR A 41 -11.66 -8.59 -0.19
N GLU A 42 -12.71 -9.28 -0.62
CA GLU A 42 -13.02 -10.64 -0.16
C GLU A 42 -11.81 -11.58 -0.33
N PHE A 43 -11.15 -11.54 -1.49
CA PHE A 43 -9.96 -12.32 -1.76
C PHE A 43 -8.87 -12.14 -0.68
N ASN A 44 -8.50 -10.89 -0.37
CA ASN A 44 -7.48 -10.64 0.64
C ASN A 44 -7.99 -10.86 2.07
N HIS A 45 -9.27 -10.62 2.33
CA HIS A 45 -9.88 -10.93 3.61
C HIS A 45 -9.72 -12.42 3.93
N PHE A 46 -10.06 -13.31 2.99
CA PHE A 46 -9.87 -14.76 3.17
C PHE A 46 -8.41 -15.14 3.38
N ARG A 47 -7.47 -14.53 2.65
CA ARG A 47 -6.03 -14.78 2.84
C ARG A 47 -5.54 -14.36 4.22
N LEU A 48 -5.96 -13.18 4.70
CA LEU A 48 -5.61 -12.69 6.03
C LEU A 48 -6.15 -13.62 7.12
N LEU A 49 -7.37 -14.12 6.97
CA LEU A 49 -7.97 -15.07 7.89
C LEU A 49 -7.26 -16.43 7.89
N ALA A 50 -6.90 -16.93 6.71
CA ALA A 50 -6.19 -18.21 6.57
C ALA A 50 -4.77 -18.18 7.15
N ALA A 51 -4.15 -17.00 7.23
CA ALA A 51 -2.82 -16.81 7.81
C ALA A 51 -2.83 -16.69 9.35
N LEU A 52 -4.01 -16.62 9.98
CA LEU A 52 -4.11 -16.58 11.44
C LEU A 52 -3.67 -17.93 12.05
N PRO A 53 -2.93 -17.94 13.17
CA PRO A 53 -2.57 -19.18 13.86
C PRO A 53 -3.83 -19.97 14.25
N GLU A 54 -3.87 -21.28 13.97
CA GLU A 54 -5.04 -22.19 14.14
C GLU A 54 -5.69 -22.25 15.55
N LYS A 55 -5.25 -21.47 16.53
CA LYS A 55 -5.86 -21.42 17.85
C LYS A 55 -6.97 -20.37 17.94
N GLN A 56 -8.12 -20.69 17.35
CA GLN A 56 -9.45 -20.33 17.88
C GLN A 56 -10.58 -20.96 17.04
N GLY A 57 -11.03 -22.15 17.46
CA GLY A 57 -12.23 -22.83 16.96
C GLY A 57 -13.57 -22.12 17.30
N ALA A 58 -13.61 -20.79 17.24
CA ALA A 58 -14.80 -19.93 17.40
C ALA A 58 -14.96 -18.98 16.19
N ALA A 59 -14.66 -19.52 14.99
CA ALA A 59 -14.12 -18.81 13.84
C ALA A 59 -15.11 -18.02 12.95
N ALA A 60 -16.12 -17.36 13.52
CA ALA A 60 -16.99 -16.48 12.71
C ALA A 60 -17.32 -15.16 13.41
N ALA A 61 -17.60 -15.17 14.72
CA ALA A 61 -17.94 -13.96 15.47
C ALA A 61 -16.69 -13.23 16.01
N ALA A 62 -15.69 -13.98 16.49
CA ALA A 62 -14.38 -13.43 16.88
C ALA A 62 -13.60 -12.91 15.65
N LEU A 63 -13.91 -13.43 14.45
CA LEU A 63 -13.29 -13.03 13.18
C LEU A 63 -13.68 -11.63 12.71
N ARG A 64 -14.75 -11.05 13.25
CA ARG A 64 -15.17 -9.68 12.90
C ARG A 64 -14.34 -8.62 13.59
N MET A 65 -13.55 -8.96 14.61
CA MET A 65 -12.76 -8.01 15.40
C MET A 65 -11.33 -8.52 15.55
N ALA A 66 -10.36 -7.87 14.90
CA ALA A 66 -8.94 -8.17 15.05
C ALA A 66 -8.27 -7.05 15.83
N ASP A 67 -7.77 -7.34 17.04
CA ASP A 67 -7.07 -6.36 17.89
C ASP A 67 -7.88 -5.06 18.10
N GLY A 68 -9.21 -5.18 18.23
CA GLY A 68 -10.16 -4.07 18.41
C GLY A 68 -10.58 -3.35 17.13
N ILE A 69 -10.14 -3.81 15.95
CA ILE A 69 -10.55 -3.31 14.64
C ILE A 69 -11.63 -4.20 14.04
N ARG A 70 -12.74 -3.61 13.57
CA ARG A 70 -13.77 -4.36 12.85
C ARG A 70 -13.28 -4.69 11.45
N LEU A 71 -13.32 -5.95 11.05
CA LEU A 71 -12.97 -6.38 9.69
C LEU A 71 -14.24 -6.49 8.83
N ALA A 72 -14.14 -5.99 7.60
CA ALA A 72 -15.18 -6.11 6.59
C ALA A 72 -14.56 -6.49 5.24
N ALA A 73 -15.40 -6.91 4.29
CA ALA A 73 -14.98 -7.23 2.94
C ALA A 73 -16.03 -6.82 1.91
N ILE A 74 -15.58 -6.48 0.70
CA ILE A 74 -16.39 -6.34 -0.51
C ILE A 74 -15.76 -7.14 -1.67
N PRO A 75 -16.53 -7.55 -2.68
CA PRO A 75 -15.98 -8.18 -3.87
C PRO A 75 -14.97 -7.25 -4.59
N ASP A 76 -13.97 -7.84 -5.24
CA ASP A 76 -13.00 -7.13 -6.08
C ASP A 76 -13.41 -7.05 -7.56
N GLY A 77 -14.59 -7.58 -7.91
CA GLY A 77 -15.08 -7.70 -9.29
C GLY A 77 -14.37 -8.76 -10.13
N MET A 78 -13.46 -9.54 -9.55
CA MET A 78 -12.71 -10.58 -10.25
C MET A 78 -13.27 -11.98 -9.93
N THR A 79 -13.26 -12.87 -10.92
CA THR A 79 -13.67 -14.27 -10.74
C THR A 79 -12.65 -15.03 -9.92
N PRO A 80 -12.99 -16.16 -9.26
CA PRO A 80 -12.05 -16.91 -8.41
C PRO A 80 -10.78 -17.39 -9.13
N THR A 81 -10.81 -17.58 -10.45
CA THR A 81 -9.67 -18.06 -11.26
C THR A 81 -8.76 -16.96 -11.77
N ASP A 82 -9.13 -15.69 -11.58
CA ASP A 82 -8.34 -14.58 -12.10
C ASP A 82 -7.07 -14.34 -11.28
N ASP A 83 -5.97 -14.05 -11.98
CA ASP A 83 -4.71 -13.70 -11.33
C ASP A 83 -4.76 -12.25 -10.81
N ARG A 84 -4.77 -12.09 -9.49
CA ARG A 84 -4.73 -10.77 -8.83
C ARG A 84 -3.35 -10.09 -8.96
N ASN A 85 -2.33 -10.77 -9.48
CA ASN A 85 -1.05 -10.16 -9.81
C ASN A 85 -1.05 -9.50 -11.20
N ASP A 86 -2.06 -9.75 -12.04
CA ASP A 86 -2.31 -8.93 -13.22
C ASP A 86 -2.84 -7.56 -12.79
N LEU A 87 -1.91 -6.65 -12.51
CA LEU A 87 -2.19 -5.31 -12.04
C LEU A 87 -3.10 -4.54 -12.99
N GLY A 88 -2.99 -4.76 -14.31
CA GLY A 88 -3.81 -4.05 -15.28
C GLY A 88 -5.27 -4.50 -15.26
N ARG A 89 -5.50 -5.80 -15.08
CA ARG A 89 -6.84 -6.34 -14.86
C ARG A 89 -7.42 -5.92 -13.52
N LEU A 90 -6.63 -5.98 -12.45
CA LEU A 90 -7.03 -5.59 -11.11
C LEU A 90 -7.44 -4.10 -11.05
N ILE A 91 -6.60 -3.20 -11.59
CA ILE A 91 -6.92 -1.76 -11.67
C ILE A 91 -8.20 -1.53 -12.46
N ARG A 92 -8.41 -2.23 -13.58
CA ARG A 92 -9.65 -2.10 -14.35
C ARG A 92 -10.87 -2.45 -13.51
N SER A 93 -10.82 -3.59 -12.82
CA SER A 93 -11.92 -4.06 -11.95
C SER A 93 -12.22 -3.08 -10.81
N MET A 94 -11.17 -2.50 -10.19
CA MET A 94 -11.31 -1.45 -9.17
C MET A 94 -12.06 -0.22 -9.68
N MET A 95 -11.84 0.15 -10.94
CA MET A 95 -12.42 1.35 -11.52
C MET A 95 -13.85 1.13 -12.07
N THR A 96 -14.21 -0.10 -12.46
CA THR A 96 -15.49 -0.39 -13.12
C THR A 96 -16.50 -1.12 -12.24
N GLU A 97 -16.07 -2.09 -11.43
CA GLU A 97 -16.97 -2.97 -10.68
C GLU A 97 -17.07 -2.57 -9.20
N MET A 98 -15.92 -2.33 -8.56
CA MET A 98 -15.86 -2.05 -7.12
C MET A 98 -16.61 -0.81 -6.62
N PRO A 99 -16.85 0.26 -7.41
CA PRO A 99 -17.61 1.41 -6.95
C PRO A 99 -19.03 1.08 -6.50
N GLU A 100 -19.72 0.17 -7.19
CA GLU A 100 -21.08 -0.24 -6.83
C GLU A 100 -21.09 -1.00 -5.51
N PHE A 101 -20.19 -1.98 -5.34
CA PHE A 101 -20.06 -2.73 -4.08
C PHE A 101 -19.71 -1.83 -2.89
N LEU A 102 -18.87 -0.82 -3.09
CA LEU A 102 -18.53 0.13 -2.04
C LEU A 102 -19.72 1.03 -1.68
N GLU A 103 -20.48 1.50 -2.68
CA GLU A 103 -21.67 2.31 -2.46
C GLU A 103 -22.73 1.53 -1.67
N GLU A 104 -23.01 0.28 -2.07
CA GLU A 104 -23.91 -0.62 -1.34
C GLU A 104 -23.44 -0.89 0.09
N PHE A 105 -22.14 -1.13 0.29
CA PHE A 105 -21.58 -1.36 1.62
C PHE A 105 -21.76 -0.15 2.53
N ILE A 106 -21.44 1.06 2.05
CA ILE A 106 -21.59 2.29 2.83
C ILE A 106 -23.06 2.56 3.13
N ALA A 107 -23.96 2.36 2.17
CA ALA A 107 -25.40 2.55 2.34
C ALA A 107 -26.01 1.53 3.32
N GLY A 108 -25.62 0.26 3.23
CA GLY A 108 -26.09 -0.80 4.12
C GLY A 108 -25.68 -0.62 5.58
N ASN A 109 -24.54 0.03 5.82
CA ASN A 109 -24.07 0.40 7.17
C ASN A 109 -24.55 1.81 7.60
N ALA A 110 -25.36 2.50 6.79
CA ALA A 110 -25.98 3.77 7.18
C ALA A 110 -27.20 3.58 8.10
N GLY A 111 -27.66 2.34 8.31
CA GLY A 111 -28.84 2.00 9.09
C GLY A 111 -28.54 1.23 10.39
N GLU A 112 -28.28 1.96 11.48
CA GLU A 112 -28.70 1.60 12.85
C GLU A 112 -29.03 2.90 13.62
N VAL A 113 -30.33 3.13 13.83
CA VAL A 113 -30.88 4.20 14.66
C VAL A 113 -31.18 3.58 16.02
N ASP A 114 -30.15 3.46 16.87
CA ASP A 114 -30.24 3.33 18.34
C ASP A 114 -28.84 3.20 19.00
N GLY A 115 -27.87 4.00 18.55
CA GLY A 115 -26.74 4.35 19.43
C GLY A 115 -25.35 4.41 18.79
N GLU A 116 -24.96 3.50 17.89
CA GLU A 116 -23.57 3.45 17.42
C GLU A 116 -23.51 2.70 16.08
N GLU A 117 -23.06 3.33 14.97
CA GLU A 117 -22.41 2.70 13.77
C GLU A 117 -22.42 3.53 12.46
N ARG A 118 -22.66 4.86 12.48
CA ARG A 118 -22.47 5.66 11.26
C ARG A 118 -21.00 6.00 11.03
N PHE A 119 -20.45 5.65 9.87
CA PHE A 119 -19.15 6.13 9.44
C PHE A 119 -19.13 7.66 9.35
N THR A 120 -18.06 8.26 9.87
CA THR A 120 -17.81 9.71 9.83
C THR A 120 -16.62 10.07 8.96
N TRP A 121 -15.71 9.12 8.80
CA TRP A 121 -14.48 9.25 8.03
C TRP A 121 -14.32 8.08 7.08
N PHE A 122 -13.75 8.36 5.92
CA PHE A 122 -13.24 7.39 4.97
C PHE A 122 -11.75 7.65 4.78
N VAL A 123 -10.92 6.64 5.06
CA VAL A 123 -9.47 6.72 4.92
C VAL A 123 -9.06 5.70 3.86
N ALA A 124 -8.61 6.16 2.69
CA ALA A 124 -8.21 5.27 1.60
C ALA A 124 -6.72 5.35 1.33
N ASP A 125 -6.14 4.24 0.88
CA ASP A 125 -4.85 4.27 0.19
C ASP A 125 -4.92 5.19 -1.04
N GLU A 126 -3.86 5.91 -1.35
CA GLU A 126 -3.79 6.78 -2.53
C GLU A 126 -4.04 6.02 -3.83
N SER A 127 -3.58 4.77 -3.95
CA SER A 127 -3.85 3.93 -5.12
C SER A 127 -5.33 3.56 -5.26
N MET A 128 -6.14 3.79 -4.20
CA MET A 128 -7.58 3.60 -4.15
C MET A 128 -8.35 4.92 -4.15
N ALA A 129 -7.74 6.05 -4.55
CA ALA A 129 -8.35 7.37 -4.46
C ALA A 129 -9.69 7.52 -5.20
N TRP A 130 -9.97 6.70 -6.22
CA TRP A 130 -11.29 6.62 -6.87
C TRP A 130 -12.43 6.45 -5.85
N ALA A 131 -12.19 5.74 -4.75
CA ALA A 131 -13.15 5.44 -3.71
C ALA A 131 -13.56 6.69 -2.90
N LEU A 132 -12.73 7.75 -2.91
CA LEU A 132 -13.05 9.01 -2.24
C LEU A 132 -14.29 9.67 -2.84
N ALA A 133 -14.52 9.53 -4.16
CA ALA A 133 -15.72 10.06 -4.81
C ALA A 133 -17.00 9.38 -4.29
N VAL A 134 -16.96 8.06 -4.11
CA VAL A 134 -18.07 7.28 -3.53
C VAL A 134 -18.32 7.70 -2.08
N ALA A 135 -17.26 7.82 -1.28
CA ALA A 135 -17.35 8.26 0.11
C ALA A 135 -17.91 9.68 0.25
N LYS A 136 -17.48 10.62 -0.62
CA LYS A 136 -17.98 12.00 -0.64
C LYS A 136 -19.47 12.06 -1.00
N LYS A 137 -19.94 11.24 -1.96
CA LYS A 137 -21.37 11.11 -2.30
C LYS A 137 -22.19 10.64 -1.09
N ALA A 138 -21.63 9.76 -0.26
CA ALA A 138 -22.24 9.30 0.99
C ALA A 138 -22.12 10.31 2.17
N GLY A 139 -21.50 11.47 1.95
CA GLY A 139 -21.34 12.52 2.96
C GLY A 139 -20.27 12.23 4.02
N LEU A 140 -19.31 11.34 3.71
CA LEU A 140 -18.18 11.05 4.59
C LEU A 140 -17.06 12.08 4.41
N ARG A 141 -16.39 12.42 5.50
CA ARG A 141 -15.11 13.14 5.45
C ARG A 141 -14.03 12.21 4.92
N SER A 142 -13.10 12.72 4.12
CA SER A 142 -12.13 11.87 3.42
C SER A 142 -10.70 12.21 3.79
N ALA A 143 -9.90 11.17 4.01
CA ALA A 143 -8.45 11.26 4.10
C ALA A 143 -7.83 10.28 3.10
N VAL A 144 -6.70 10.66 2.51
CA VAL A 144 -5.87 9.77 1.72
C VAL A 144 -4.62 9.38 2.51
N TYR A 145 -4.15 8.15 2.32
CA TYR A 145 -2.96 7.61 2.94
C TYR A 145 -1.98 7.12 1.89
N PHE A 146 -0.73 7.57 1.98
CA PHE A 146 0.35 7.10 1.12
C PHE A 146 1.39 6.33 1.94
N PRO A 147 1.61 5.03 1.68
CA PRO A 147 2.50 4.21 2.48
C PRO A 147 4.00 4.38 2.15
N ALA A 148 4.34 5.19 1.14
CA ALA A 148 5.71 5.38 0.66
C ALA A 148 6.23 6.81 0.91
N SER A 149 7.34 7.18 0.26
CA SER A 149 8.04 8.46 0.44
C SER A 149 7.17 9.68 0.14
N ALA A 150 7.26 10.71 0.98
CA ALA A 150 6.59 11.98 0.73
C ALA A 150 7.12 12.67 -0.53
N ALA A 151 8.39 12.51 -0.87
CA ALA A 151 8.95 13.05 -2.12
C ALA A 151 8.26 12.47 -3.36
N VAL A 152 7.96 11.17 -3.36
CA VAL A 152 7.20 10.52 -4.44
C VAL A 152 5.79 11.09 -4.51
N LEU A 153 5.12 11.23 -3.37
CA LEU A 153 3.77 11.81 -3.31
C LEU A 153 3.75 13.26 -3.80
N ALA A 154 4.73 14.08 -3.41
CA ALA A 154 4.87 15.45 -3.87
C ALA A 154 5.13 15.51 -5.39
N GLY A 155 5.89 14.55 -5.93
CA GLY A 155 6.10 14.39 -7.37
C GLY A 155 4.80 14.08 -8.10
N SER A 156 4.02 13.13 -7.60
CA SER A 156 2.68 12.82 -8.10
C SER A 156 1.77 14.05 -8.05
N LEU A 157 1.63 14.72 -6.90
CA LEU A 157 0.81 15.94 -6.77
C LEU A 157 1.25 17.09 -7.69
N SER A 158 2.50 17.07 -8.17
CA SER A 158 3.05 18.07 -9.07
C SER A 158 2.91 17.71 -10.56
N ILE A 159 2.28 16.57 -10.93
CA ILE A 159 2.10 16.16 -12.33
C ILE A 159 1.55 17.30 -13.22
N PRO A 160 0.49 18.05 -12.85
CA PRO A 160 0.00 19.15 -13.69
C PRO A 160 1.06 20.21 -13.97
N LYS A 161 1.86 20.56 -12.95
CA LYS A 161 2.96 21.51 -13.07
C LYS A 161 4.11 20.97 -13.91
N LEU A 162 4.44 19.68 -13.77
CA LEU A 162 5.49 19.04 -14.58
C LEU A 162 5.14 19.02 -16.08
N ILE A 163 3.85 18.92 -16.41
CA ILE A 163 3.34 19.05 -17.78
C ILE A 163 3.45 20.51 -18.24
N GLU A 164 3.00 21.47 -17.42
CA GLU A 164 3.06 22.91 -17.70
C GLU A 164 4.50 23.40 -17.95
N ASP A 165 5.43 23.01 -17.08
CA ASP A 165 6.85 23.33 -17.16
C ASP A 165 7.57 22.56 -18.31
N GLY A 166 6.86 21.65 -18.98
CA GLY A 166 7.37 20.87 -20.11
C GLY A 166 8.42 19.82 -19.73
N VAL A 167 8.46 19.38 -18.46
CA VAL A 167 9.33 18.30 -18.00
C VAL A 167 8.85 16.96 -18.56
N ILE A 168 7.52 16.75 -18.53
CA ILE A 168 6.85 15.57 -19.08
C ILE A 168 5.72 15.98 -20.04
N ASP A 169 5.25 15.05 -20.85
CA ASP A 169 4.04 15.21 -21.66
C ASP A 169 2.78 14.71 -20.94
N GLU A 170 1.63 14.80 -21.63
CA GLU A 170 0.31 14.36 -21.13
C GLU A 170 0.22 12.85 -20.88
N GLU A 171 1.21 12.08 -21.30
CA GLU A 171 1.31 10.63 -21.10
C GLU A 171 2.37 10.27 -20.05
N GLY A 172 2.99 11.28 -19.42
CA GLY A 172 3.99 11.12 -18.38
C GLY A 172 5.39 10.81 -18.90
N ALA A 173 5.60 10.89 -20.22
CA ALA A 173 6.89 10.65 -20.83
C ALA A 173 7.77 11.92 -20.76
N PRO A 174 9.08 11.78 -20.50
CA PRO A 174 10.02 12.90 -20.53
C PRO A 174 10.05 13.62 -21.89
N LYS A 175 9.89 14.94 -21.92
CA LYS A 175 10.00 15.72 -23.17
C LYS A 175 11.44 16.05 -23.54
N GLU A 176 12.28 16.26 -22.53
CA GLU A 176 13.72 16.49 -22.70
C GLU A 176 14.51 15.61 -21.72
N HIS A 177 15.70 15.15 -22.12
CA HIS A 177 16.63 14.43 -21.25
C HIS A 177 17.46 15.42 -20.43
N LYS A 178 16.78 16.34 -19.73
CA LYS A 178 17.41 17.30 -18.82
C LYS A 178 16.98 16.96 -17.40
N MET A 179 17.96 16.96 -16.50
CA MET A 179 17.65 16.86 -15.08
C MET A 179 16.78 18.04 -14.65
N PHE A 180 15.81 17.77 -13.78
CA PHE A 180 14.97 18.79 -13.18
C PHE A 180 15.02 18.67 -11.66
N GLN A 181 14.64 19.74 -10.95
CA GLN A 181 14.49 19.72 -9.50
C GLN A 181 13.03 20.01 -9.18
N LEU A 182 12.36 19.04 -8.56
CA LEU A 182 11.00 19.24 -8.06
C LEU A 182 10.97 20.29 -6.94
N ILE A 183 11.97 20.22 -6.06
CA ILE A 183 12.16 21.09 -4.90
C ILE A 183 13.60 21.62 -4.97
N PRO A 184 13.87 22.93 -4.84
CA PRO A 184 15.22 23.48 -4.95
C PRO A 184 16.26 22.83 -4.02
N GLU A 185 15.84 22.41 -2.82
CA GLU A 185 16.66 21.77 -1.81
C GLU A 185 16.84 20.25 -2.03
N MET A 186 16.16 19.65 -3.01
CA MET A 186 16.35 18.25 -3.40
C MET A 186 17.39 18.10 -4.52
N PRO A 187 18.09 16.96 -4.61
CA PRO A 187 18.97 16.68 -5.74
C PRO A 187 18.22 16.75 -7.08
N PRO A 188 18.86 17.25 -8.15
CA PRO A 188 18.33 17.10 -9.50
C PRO A 188 18.08 15.63 -9.85
N MET A 189 16.98 15.36 -10.53
CA MET A 189 16.60 14.01 -10.94
C MET A 189 16.34 13.95 -12.45
N ASP A 190 16.64 12.79 -13.02
CA ASP A 190 16.29 12.47 -14.40
C ASP A 190 14.78 12.17 -14.48
N PRO A 191 14.01 12.81 -15.38
CA PRO A 191 12.58 12.53 -15.56
C PRO A 191 12.26 11.05 -15.86
N THR A 192 13.19 10.29 -16.42
CA THR A 192 13.03 8.84 -16.63
C THR A 192 12.94 8.06 -15.32
N GLN A 193 13.39 8.63 -14.19
CA GLN A 193 13.36 8.04 -12.85
C GLN A 193 12.12 8.45 -12.04
N LEU A 194 11.16 9.14 -12.66
CA LEU A 194 9.87 9.42 -12.04
C LEU A 194 9.15 8.11 -11.67
N SER A 195 8.43 8.13 -10.55
CA SER A 195 7.90 6.92 -9.89
C SER A 195 6.96 6.08 -10.75
N TRP A 196 6.33 6.68 -11.77
CA TRP A 196 5.47 5.96 -12.70
C TRP A 196 6.21 5.21 -13.81
N ASN A 197 7.52 5.44 -13.96
CA ASN A 197 8.39 4.74 -14.91
C ASN A 197 9.08 3.51 -14.28
N CYS A 198 8.35 2.79 -13.42
CA CYS A 198 8.90 1.71 -12.59
C CYS A 198 8.79 0.31 -13.22
N PHE A 199 8.16 0.18 -14.39
CA PHE A 199 8.05 -1.08 -15.12
C PHE A 199 8.99 -1.09 -16.34
N ASN A 200 9.53 -2.27 -16.64
CA ASN A 200 10.21 -2.55 -17.91
C ASN A 200 9.19 -2.80 -19.06
N ASP A 201 8.10 -2.04 -19.08
CA ASP A 201 7.02 -2.13 -20.06
C ASP A 201 6.36 -0.74 -20.20
N PRO A 202 6.54 -0.05 -21.33
CA PRO A 202 5.97 1.28 -21.56
C PRO A 202 4.44 1.34 -21.41
N LYS A 203 3.71 0.26 -21.74
CA LYS A 203 2.25 0.23 -21.60
C LYS A 203 1.84 0.20 -20.13
N LYS A 204 2.58 -0.51 -19.29
CA LYS A 204 2.35 -0.53 -17.83
C LYS A 204 2.70 0.80 -17.19
N ASN A 205 3.79 1.44 -17.61
CA ASN A 205 4.15 2.79 -17.17
C ASN A 205 3.04 3.80 -17.50
N LEU A 206 2.54 3.81 -18.75
CA LEU A 206 1.44 4.68 -19.16
C LEU A 206 0.15 4.42 -18.37
N MET A 207 -0.19 3.14 -18.15
CA MET A 207 -1.35 2.76 -17.34
C MET A 207 -1.22 3.27 -15.90
N PHE A 208 -0.04 3.10 -15.29
CA PHE A 208 0.22 3.52 -13.92
C PHE A 208 0.26 5.05 -13.79
N PHE A 209 0.85 5.76 -14.75
CA PHE A 209 0.78 7.21 -14.84
C PHE A 209 -0.67 7.70 -14.90
N ARG A 210 -1.51 7.11 -15.77
CA ARG A 210 -2.93 7.48 -15.88
C ARG A 210 -3.69 7.23 -14.58
N LEU A 211 -3.39 6.14 -13.86
CA LEU A 211 -3.96 5.88 -12.53
C LEU A 211 -3.58 7.00 -11.54
N LEU A 212 -2.29 7.31 -11.41
CA LEU A 212 -1.82 8.35 -10.50
C LEU A 212 -2.42 9.72 -10.83
N SER A 213 -2.36 10.13 -12.10
CA SER A 213 -2.96 11.39 -12.57
C SER A 213 -4.44 11.47 -12.22
N LYS A 214 -5.20 10.38 -12.43
CA LYS A 214 -6.62 10.33 -12.09
C LYS A 214 -6.89 10.36 -10.58
N ASN A 215 -6.03 9.71 -9.81
CA ASN A 215 -6.11 9.72 -8.36
C ASN A 215 -5.89 11.13 -7.83
N ILE A 216 -4.90 11.88 -8.33
CA ILE A 216 -4.64 13.27 -7.93
C ILE A 216 -5.81 14.19 -8.24
N GLU A 217 -6.43 14.07 -9.43
CA GLU A 217 -7.65 14.80 -9.78
C GLU A 217 -8.79 14.59 -8.76
N THR A 218 -8.79 13.43 -8.09
CA THR A 218 -9.78 13.07 -7.08
C THR A 218 -9.34 13.50 -5.67
N VAL A 219 -8.07 13.28 -5.32
CA VAL A 219 -7.50 13.60 -4.01
C VAL A 219 -7.57 15.10 -3.73
N VAL A 220 -7.09 15.94 -4.66
CA VAL A 220 -6.97 17.40 -4.45
C VAL A 220 -8.30 18.07 -4.05
N PRO A 221 -9.45 17.80 -4.72
CA PRO A 221 -10.73 18.42 -4.37
C PRO A 221 -11.57 17.68 -3.30
N ILE A 222 -11.15 16.50 -2.83
CA ILE A 222 -11.95 15.66 -1.91
C ILE A 222 -11.26 15.40 -0.59
N ALA A 223 -9.97 15.08 -0.59
CA ALA A 223 -9.26 14.71 0.63
C ALA A 223 -9.09 15.93 1.54
N GLU A 224 -9.59 15.83 2.76
CA GLU A 224 -9.37 16.82 3.81
C GLU A 224 -8.00 16.66 4.48
N LEU A 225 -7.46 15.44 4.46
CA LEU A 225 -6.15 15.09 5.01
C LEU A 225 -5.37 14.24 4.02
N ILE A 226 -4.08 14.56 3.85
CA ILE A 226 -3.14 13.77 3.07
C ILE A 226 -2.09 13.22 4.04
N LEU A 227 -2.23 11.95 4.38
CA LEU A 227 -1.39 11.27 5.36
C LEU A 227 -0.28 10.51 4.62
N CYS A 228 0.95 10.55 5.13
CA CYS A 228 2.07 9.86 4.52
C CYS A 228 2.89 9.12 5.58
N ASN A 229 3.20 7.84 5.34
CA ASN A 229 3.96 7.00 6.27
C ASN A 229 5.46 7.28 6.20
N THR A 230 5.81 8.46 6.67
CA THR A 230 7.18 8.96 6.79
C THR A 230 7.26 9.89 8.00
N PHE A 231 8.42 10.48 8.26
CA PHE A 231 8.65 11.40 9.35
C PHE A 231 9.45 12.62 8.90
N HIS A 232 9.30 13.72 9.62
CA HIS A 232 9.78 15.03 9.20
C HIS A 232 11.30 15.07 8.98
N GLU A 233 12.09 14.44 9.85
CA GLU A 233 13.54 14.45 9.80
C GLU A 233 14.11 13.74 8.57
N LEU A 234 13.38 12.78 7.97
CA LEU A 234 13.81 12.05 6.79
C LEU A 234 13.65 12.88 5.51
N GLU A 235 12.54 13.63 5.40
CA GLU A 235 12.12 14.28 4.15
C GLU A 235 11.80 15.77 4.34
N LYS A 236 12.53 16.45 5.23
CA LYS A 236 12.30 17.86 5.61
C LYS A 236 12.06 18.83 4.44
N PRO A 237 12.84 18.81 3.34
CA PRO A 237 12.59 19.67 2.18
C PRO A 237 11.18 19.52 1.60
N VAL A 238 10.66 18.28 1.60
CA VAL A 238 9.35 17.96 1.02
C VAL A 238 8.24 18.63 1.80
N PHE A 239 8.28 18.61 3.14
CA PHE A 239 7.25 19.25 3.96
C PHE A 239 7.27 20.78 3.90
N SER A 240 8.39 21.37 3.48
CA SER A 240 8.46 22.81 3.22
C SER A 240 7.77 23.17 1.90
N TYR A 241 7.88 22.30 0.89
CA TYR A 241 7.25 22.47 -0.43
C TYR A 241 5.76 22.07 -0.44
N ALA A 242 5.41 20.96 0.21
CA ALA A 242 4.08 20.39 0.29
C ALA A 242 3.62 20.28 1.76
N PRO A 243 3.34 21.42 2.44
CA PRO A 243 3.01 21.44 3.87
C PRO A 243 1.66 20.80 4.22
N ASN A 244 0.85 20.49 3.20
CA ASN A 244 -0.42 19.76 3.35
C ASN A 244 -0.23 18.25 3.54
N ILE A 245 0.95 17.71 3.27
CA ILE A 245 1.28 16.30 3.55
C ILE A 245 1.60 16.16 5.04
N ILE A 246 0.83 15.34 5.75
CA ILE A 246 0.97 15.10 7.18
C ILE A 246 1.77 13.81 7.38
N PRO A 247 3.01 13.87 7.91
CA PRO A 247 3.76 12.67 8.26
C PRO A 247 3.11 11.96 9.45
N VAL A 248 2.82 10.68 9.30
CA VAL A 248 2.23 9.82 10.34
C VAL A 248 3.10 8.63 10.72
N GLY A 249 4.29 8.53 10.12
CA GLY A 249 5.22 7.43 10.29
C GLY A 249 6.40 7.75 11.23
N PRO A 250 7.36 6.80 11.33
CA PRO A 250 7.33 5.46 10.73
C PRO A 250 6.42 4.52 11.53
N LEU A 251 5.34 4.02 10.91
CA LEU A 251 4.30 3.24 11.61
C LEU A 251 4.76 1.85 12.05
N LEU A 252 5.62 1.19 11.26
CA LEU A 252 6.12 -0.17 11.52
C LEU A 252 7.42 -0.21 12.34
N ALA A 253 7.97 0.93 12.78
CA ALA A 253 9.24 0.98 13.51
C ALA A 253 9.07 0.93 15.04
N GLY A 254 7.84 0.83 15.55
CA GLY A 254 7.54 0.90 16.98
C GLY A 254 7.68 -0.45 17.72
N SER A 255 7.91 -0.39 19.04
CA SER A 255 7.93 -1.54 19.96
C SER A 255 6.55 -2.16 20.22
N ARG A 256 5.59 -1.99 19.31
CA ARG A 256 4.26 -2.57 19.45
C ARG A 256 4.40 -4.09 19.47
N PRO A 257 3.74 -4.80 20.40
CA PRO A 257 3.69 -6.25 20.36
C PRO A 257 3.26 -6.69 18.95
N GLN A 258 3.94 -7.70 18.43
CA GLN A 258 3.67 -8.22 17.09
C GLN A 258 2.18 -8.51 16.95
N LYS A 259 1.51 -7.78 16.05
CA LYS A 259 0.06 -7.87 15.88
C LYS A 259 -0.30 -9.21 15.26
N THR A 260 -1.47 -9.70 15.63
CA THR A 260 -1.92 -11.05 15.23
C THR A 260 -2.42 -11.10 13.79
N PHE A 261 -2.66 -9.93 13.17
CA PHE A 261 -3.33 -9.77 11.89
C PHE A 261 -2.54 -8.87 10.92
N GLY A 262 -2.68 -9.10 9.61
CA GLY A 262 -2.07 -8.26 8.55
C GLY A 262 -1.13 -8.99 7.60
N ASN A 263 -0.72 -10.22 7.92
CA ASN A 263 0.11 -11.05 7.05
C ASN A 263 -0.76 -11.94 6.15
N PHE A 264 -0.37 -12.11 4.88
CA PHE A 264 -1.01 -13.06 3.98
C PHE A 264 -0.47 -14.49 4.10
N TRP A 265 0.58 -14.67 4.90
CA TRP A 265 1.32 -15.92 5.05
C TRP A 265 1.56 -16.20 6.52
N VAL A 266 1.60 -17.48 6.87
CA VAL A 266 2.03 -17.92 8.19
C VAL A 266 3.51 -17.57 8.36
N GLN A 267 3.86 -17.01 9.52
CA GLN A 267 5.24 -16.62 9.79
C GLN A 267 6.11 -17.85 10.09
N GLU A 268 7.26 -17.93 9.45
CA GLU A 268 8.28 -18.95 9.73
C GLU A 268 9.41 -18.35 10.56
N THR A 269 9.81 -19.05 11.63
CA THR A 269 10.84 -18.59 12.58
C THR A 269 12.22 -19.18 12.30
N GLY A 270 12.34 -20.14 11.38
CA GLY A 270 13.60 -20.87 11.13
C GLY A 270 14.75 -19.97 10.68
N CYS A 271 14.45 -18.89 9.94
CA CYS A 271 15.47 -17.92 9.52
C CYS A 271 16.04 -17.12 10.70
N ILE A 272 15.26 -16.87 11.75
CA ILE A 272 15.71 -16.17 12.95
C ILE A 272 16.69 -17.05 13.74
N GLU A 273 16.35 -18.33 13.93
CA GLU A 273 17.25 -19.29 14.60
C GLU A 273 18.58 -19.47 13.85
N TRP A 274 18.55 -19.39 12.52
CA TRP A 274 19.75 -19.41 11.70
C TRP A 274 20.58 -18.12 11.86
N LEU A 275 19.92 -16.95 11.90
CA LEU A 275 20.56 -15.64 12.12
C LEU A 275 21.24 -15.54 13.49
N ASP A 276 20.62 -16.09 14.54
CA ASP A 276 21.16 -16.11 15.91
C ASP A 276 22.52 -16.82 16.03
N ARG A 277 22.83 -17.72 15.08
CA ARG A 277 24.09 -18.45 15.03
C ARG A 277 25.19 -17.72 14.25
N GLN A 278 24.87 -16.61 13.59
CA GLN A 278 25.83 -15.86 12.76
C GLN A 278 26.54 -14.78 13.59
N PRO A 279 27.81 -14.44 13.27
CA PRO A 279 28.47 -13.28 13.87
C PRO A 279 27.72 -11.97 13.60
N LYS A 280 27.82 -11.01 14.51
CA LYS A 280 27.19 -9.69 14.34
C LYS A 280 27.67 -9.01 13.05
N ASN A 281 26.74 -8.38 12.33
CA ASN A 281 26.99 -7.64 11.09
C ASN A 281 27.67 -8.48 9.97
N SER A 282 27.54 -9.81 10.00
CA SER A 282 28.21 -10.69 9.03
C SER A 282 27.34 -11.11 7.84
N VAL A 283 26.01 -11.17 8.03
CA VAL A 283 25.06 -11.70 7.04
C VAL A 283 24.67 -10.66 6.00
N ILE A 284 24.60 -11.07 4.74
CA ILE A 284 23.97 -10.30 3.66
C ILE A 284 22.49 -10.68 3.58
N TYR A 285 21.59 -9.72 3.79
CA TYR A 285 20.16 -9.92 3.56
C TYR A 285 19.78 -9.46 2.15
N VAL A 286 19.07 -10.32 1.41
CA VAL A 286 18.65 -10.05 0.04
C VAL A 286 17.15 -10.29 -0.10
N ALA A 287 16.41 -9.26 -0.47
CA ALA A 287 14.99 -9.34 -0.79
C ALA A 287 14.61 -8.22 -1.78
N PHE A 288 13.86 -8.57 -2.82
CA PHE A 288 13.41 -7.63 -3.86
C PHE A 288 11.90 -7.38 -3.81
N GLY A 289 11.29 -7.62 -2.66
CA GLY A 289 9.86 -7.42 -2.46
C GLY A 289 8.98 -8.40 -3.25
N SER A 290 7.69 -8.08 -3.32
CA SER A 290 6.66 -8.97 -3.88
C SER A 290 6.38 -8.77 -5.37
N PHE A 291 6.86 -7.67 -5.98
CA PHE A 291 6.53 -7.30 -7.36
C PHE A 291 7.68 -7.48 -8.35
N THR A 292 8.93 -7.40 -7.90
CA THR A 292 10.08 -7.51 -8.81
C THR A 292 10.20 -8.93 -9.37
N VAL A 293 10.47 -9.04 -10.67
CA VAL A 293 10.72 -10.29 -11.39
C VAL A 293 12.07 -10.17 -12.08
N PHE A 294 12.92 -11.17 -11.92
CA PHE A 294 14.21 -11.27 -12.60
C PHE A 294 14.07 -12.09 -13.87
N ASN A 295 14.86 -11.72 -14.88
CA ASN A 295 15.19 -12.72 -15.89
C ASN A 295 16.20 -13.72 -15.31
N GLN A 296 16.31 -14.88 -15.95
CA GLN A 296 17.17 -15.98 -15.49
C GLN A 296 18.64 -15.53 -15.34
N HIS A 297 19.14 -14.72 -16.26
CA HIS A 297 20.52 -14.22 -16.22
C HIS A 297 20.78 -13.35 -15.00
N GLN A 298 19.88 -12.40 -14.68
CA GLN A 298 20.02 -11.54 -13.49
C GLN A 298 20.01 -12.36 -12.19
N PHE A 299 19.15 -13.40 -12.12
CA PHE A 299 19.09 -14.29 -10.97
C PHE A 299 20.40 -15.08 -10.80
N GLN A 300 20.93 -15.65 -11.88
CA GLN A 300 22.19 -16.40 -11.88
C GLN A 300 23.38 -15.52 -11.51
N GLU A 301 23.49 -14.32 -12.10
CA GLU A 301 24.56 -13.37 -11.77
C GLU A 301 24.52 -12.97 -10.30
N LEU A 302 23.34 -12.74 -9.72
CA LEU A 302 23.21 -12.46 -8.31
C LEU A 302 23.62 -13.65 -7.44
N ALA A 303 23.23 -14.86 -7.81
CA ALA A 303 23.60 -16.09 -7.09
C ALA A 303 25.13 -16.28 -7.08
N VAL A 304 25.77 -16.14 -8.25
CA VAL A 304 27.23 -16.23 -8.40
C VAL A 304 27.91 -15.11 -7.58
N ALA A 305 27.40 -13.89 -7.63
CA ALA A 305 27.95 -12.79 -6.85
C ALA A 305 27.88 -13.07 -5.33
N LEU A 306 26.75 -13.62 -4.85
CA LEU A 306 26.57 -13.99 -3.44
C LEU A 306 27.56 -15.10 -3.03
N GLU A 307 27.73 -16.14 -3.86
CA GLU A 307 28.69 -17.22 -3.63
C GLU A 307 30.13 -16.68 -3.54
N LEU A 308 30.52 -15.84 -4.51
CA LEU A 308 31.86 -15.25 -4.57
C LEU A 308 32.18 -14.32 -3.39
N THR A 309 31.18 -13.81 -2.68
CA THR A 309 31.44 -13.01 -1.47
C THR A 309 32.07 -13.83 -0.34
N GLY A 310 31.88 -15.16 -0.33
CA GLY A 310 32.28 -16.02 0.78
C GLY A 310 31.62 -15.68 2.12
N ARG A 311 30.53 -14.90 2.11
CA ARG A 311 29.80 -14.46 3.30
C ARG A 311 28.51 -15.25 3.48
N PRO A 312 28.04 -15.46 4.72
CA PRO A 312 26.70 -15.97 4.94
C PRO A 312 25.68 -14.98 4.37
N PHE A 313 24.66 -15.50 3.67
CA PHE A 313 23.57 -14.68 3.15
C PHE A 313 22.22 -15.32 3.45
N LEU A 314 21.21 -14.46 3.61
CA LEU A 314 19.81 -14.83 3.71
C LEU A 314 19.09 -14.20 2.51
N TRP A 315 18.75 -15.01 1.52
CA TRP A 315 18.07 -14.56 0.31
C TRP A 315 16.64 -15.06 0.28
N VAL A 316 15.69 -14.12 0.28
CA VAL A 316 14.26 -14.42 0.12
C VAL A 316 13.95 -14.62 -1.36
N VAL A 317 13.65 -15.85 -1.74
CA VAL A 317 13.26 -16.25 -3.11
C VAL A 317 11.79 -16.69 -3.08
N ARG A 318 10.98 -16.13 -3.97
CA ARG A 318 9.56 -16.50 -4.12
C ARG A 318 9.35 -17.34 -5.38
N PRO A 319 8.35 -18.23 -5.42
CA PRO A 319 7.92 -18.86 -6.66
C PRO A 319 7.60 -17.81 -7.74
N GLY A 320 8.06 -18.05 -8.97
CA GLY A 320 7.90 -17.10 -10.08
C GLY A 320 8.76 -15.83 -9.98
N LEU A 321 9.77 -15.79 -9.10
CA LEU A 321 10.76 -14.70 -9.06
C LEU A 321 11.67 -14.69 -10.30
N SER A 322 11.82 -15.85 -10.93
CA SER A 322 12.43 -16.06 -12.24
C SER A 322 11.53 -16.98 -13.06
N ASN A 323 11.62 -16.96 -14.39
CA ASN A 323 10.93 -17.93 -15.27
C ASN A 323 11.56 -19.33 -15.21
N VAL A 324 12.13 -19.70 -14.06
CA VAL A 324 12.70 -21.01 -13.83
C VAL A 324 11.58 -21.86 -13.25
N ASP A 325 11.11 -22.83 -14.04
CA ASP A 325 10.23 -23.89 -13.55
C ASP A 325 10.83 -24.51 -12.27
N ASP A 326 9.96 -24.92 -11.34
CA ASP A 326 10.28 -25.44 -10.00
C ASP A 326 11.30 -26.60 -9.98
N GLU A 327 12.59 -26.31 -10.17
CA GLU A 327 13.71 -27.23 -10.00
C GLU A 327 14.86 -26.56 -9.25
N ILE A 328 14.61 -26.12 -8.02
CA ILE A 328 15.66 -26.08 -6.99
C ILE A 328 15.06 -26.62 -5.69
N HIS A 329 14.87 -27.94 -5.64
CA HIS A 329 14.95 -28.70 -4.41
C HIS A 329 16.35 -29.31 -4.35
N GLU A 330 17.20 -28.81 -3.46
CA GLU A 330 18.17 -29.59 -2.69
C GLU A 330 18.70 -28.79 -1.49
#